data_AF-A0A091ICN2-F1
#
_entry.id   AF-A0A091ICN2-F1
#
_cell.length_a   1.000
_cell.length_b   1.000
_cell.length_c   1.000
_cell.angle_alpha   90.00
_cell.angle_beta   90.00
_cell.angle_gamma   90.00
#
_symmetry.space_group_name_H-M   'P 1'
#
loop_
_entity.id
_entity.type
_entity.pdbx_description
1 polymer ?
#
loop_
_entity_poly.entity_id
_entity_poly.type
_entity_poly.pdbx_seq_one_letter_code
_entity_poly.pdbx_strand_id
1 'polypeptide(L)'
;MSEVAEEPGNPAHALFERFLRAGECREVLGSFGELCKQLGLQGNGLQLYHGLRASLNYWSAKALWSKLDKKAGHKDYNQGTAC
;
A
#
# COMPACT_ATOMS: atom_id res chain seq x y z
N MET A 1 18.04 -18.65 -7.08
CA MET A 1 17.42 -18.00 -5.91
C MET A 1 17.62 -16.51 -6.11
N SER A 2 16.55 -15.75 -6.39
CA SER A 2 16.68 -14.34 -6.74
C SER A 2 16.96 -13.54 -5.48
N GLU A 3 18.20 -13.08 -5.40
CA GLU A 3 18.75 -12.13 -4.45
C GLU A 3 17.89 -10.87 -4.48
N VAL A 4 17.06 -10.68 -3.45
CA VAL A 4 16.30 -9.44 -3.27
C VAL A 4 17.33 -8.44 -2.79
N ALA A 5 17.73 -7.55 -3.70
CA ALA A 5 18.58 -6.41 -3.42
C ALA A 5 17.97 -5.62 -2.25
N GLU A 6 18.54 -5.84 -1.06
CA GLU A 6 18.45 -4.93 0.08
C GLU A 6 19.24 -3.67 -0.28
N GLU A 7 18.67 -2.85 -1.16
CA GLU A 7 18.89 -1.41 -1.08
C GLU A 7 18.50 -0.99 0.35
N PRO A 8 19.19 -0.03 1.00
CA PRO A 8 18.82 0.51 2.31
C PRO A 8 17.53 1.35 2.16
N GLY A 9 16.47 0.67 1.75
CA GLY A 9 15.27 1.22 1.18
C GLY A 9 14.31 1.49 2.31
N ASN A 10 14.11 2.78 2.57
CA ASN A 10 13.00 3.39 3.28
C ASN A 10 12.17 2.43 4.17
N PRO A 11 12.17 2.58 5.51
CA PRO A 11 11.48 1.66 6.44
C PRO A 11 10.02 1.35 6.08
N ALA A 12 9.35 2.20 5.32
CA ALA A 12 8.05 1.95 4.72
C ALA A 12 7.99 0.72 3.78
N HIS A 13 9.05 0.42 3.02
CA HIS A 13 9.13 -0.75 2.14
C HIS A 13 9.11 -2.05 2.94
N ALA A 14 9.92 -2.14 4.00
CA ALA A 14 9.96 -3.32 4.87
C ALA A 14 8.61 -3.56 5.56
N LEU A 15 7.94 -2.50 6.01
CA LEU A 15 6.60 -2.58 6.58
C LEU A 15 5.56 -3.03 5.55
N PHE A 16 5.67 -2.56 4.30
CA PHE A 16 4.77 -2.99 3.24
C PHE A 16 4.99 -4.46 2.86
N GLU A 17 6.23 -4.95 2.82
CA GLU A 17 6.50 -6.37 2.61
C GLU A 17 5.96 -7.24 3.75
N ARG A 18 6.07 -6.77 5.00
CA ARG A 18 5.45 -7.44 6.15
C ARG A 18 3.93 -7.46 6.03
N PHE A 19 3.32 -6.36 5.59
CA PHE A 19 1.89 -6.30 5.28
C PHE A 19 1.48 -7.30 4.18
N LEU A 20 2.30 -7.45 3.13
CA LEU A 20 2.05 -8.42 2.04
C LEU A 20 2.19 -9.88 2.51
N ARG A 21 3.10 -10.14 3.45
CA ARG A 21 3.34 -11.48 4.01
C ARG A 21 2.38 -11.85 5.13
N ALA A 22 1.75 -10.86 5.77
CA ALA A 22 0.82 -11.09 6.86
C ALA A 22 -0.37 -11.95 6.39
N GLY A 23 -0.57 -13.10 7.03
CA GLY A 23 -1.67 -14.02 6.75
C GLY A 23 -2.87 -13.84 7.70
N GLU A 24 -2.68 -13.10 8.80
CA GLU A 24 -3.68 -12.90 9.84
C GLU A 24 -4.24 -11.47 9.82
N CYS A 25 -5.55 -11.32 10.01
CA CYS A 25 -6.20 -10.00 10.00
C CYS A 25 -5.56 -9.01 10.98
N ARG A 26 -5.16 -9.47 12.17
CA ARG A 26 -4.54 -8.60 13.19
C ARG A 26 -3.16 -8.11 12.75
N GLU A 27 -2.36 -8.97 12.13
CA GLU A 27 -1.05 -8.59 11.60
C GLU A 27 -1.15 -7.64 10.42
N VAL A 28 -2.11 -7.88 9.51
CA VAL A 28 -2.41 -6.98 8.39
C VAL A 28 -2.78 -5.59 8.91
N LEU A 29 -3.68 -5.50 9.89
CA LEU A 29 -4.10 -4.23 10.49
C LEU A 29 -2.95 -3.53 11.23
N GLY A 30 -2.13 -4.27 11.98
CA GLY A 30 -0.97 -3.72 12.69
C GLY A 30 0.08 -3.15 11.74
N SER A 31 0.48 -3.95 10.74
CA SER A 31 1.48 -3.56 9.74
C SER A 31 1.01 -2.36 8.91
N PHE A 32 -0.28 -2.33 8.55
CA PHE A 32 -0.89 -1.20 7.83
C PHE A 32 -0.92 0.09 8.67
N GLY A 33 -1.23 -0.03 9.96
CA GLY A 33 -1.21 1.10 10.89
C GLY A 33 0.19 1.69 11.07
N GLU A 34 1.20 0.83 11.27
CA GLU A 34 2.61 1.25 11.32
C GLU A 34 3.06 1.91 10.03
N LEU A 35 2.67 1.35 8.88
CA LEU A 35 2.98 1.88 7.55
C LEU A 35 2.40 3.30 7.37
N CYS A 36 1.13 3.51 7.69
CA CYS A 36 0.53 4.86 7.62
C CYS A 36 1.24 5.85 8.54
N LYS A 37 1.59 5.41 9.76
CA LYS A 37 2.26 6.25 10.75
C LYS A 37 3.67 6.64 10.29
N GLN A 38 4.41 5.71 9.69
CA GLN A 38 5.74 5.96 9.10
C GLN A 38 5.68 6.92 7.91
N LEU A 39 4.67 6.79 7.06
CA LEU A 39 4.49 7.65 5.90
C LEU A 39 3.82 8.99 6.25
N GLY A 40 3.44 9.22 7.52
CA GLY A 40 2.71 10.40 7.95
C GLY A 40 1.35 10.56 7.27
N LEU A 41 0.78 9.47 6.74
CA LEU A 41 -0.48 9.49 6.02
C LEU A 41 -1.63 9.51 7.03
N GLN A 42 -2.37 10.61 7.06
CA GLN A 42 -3.62 10.74 7.79
C GLN A 42 -4.72 11.09 6.78
N GLY A 43 -5.66 10.18 6.59
CA GLY A 43 -6.76 10.33 5.65
C GLY A 43 -7.57 9.05 5.51
N ASN A 44 -8.79 9.17 4.98
CA ASN A 44 -9.69 8.04 4.80
C ASN A 44 -9.91 7.76 3.31
N GLY A 45 -10.05 6.49 2.95
CA GLY A 45 -10.38 6.07 1.58
C GLY A 45 -9.28 6.39 0.56
N LEU A 46 -9.63 7.14 -0.48
CA LEU A 46 -8.76 7.36 -1.65
C LEU A 46 -7.54 8.24 -1.37
N GLN A 47 -7.64 9.23 -0.47
CA GLN A 47 -6.50 10.10 -0.14
C GLN A 47 -5.35 9.28 0.46
N LEU A 48 -5.69 8.32 1.33
CA LEU A 48 -4.73 7.39 1.89
C LEU A 48 -4.13 6.48 0.81
N TYR A 49 -4.95 5.99 -0.13
CA TYR A 49 -4.49 5.18 -1.26
C TYR A 49 -3.50 5.93 -2.16
N HIS A 50 -3.80 7.18 -2.53
CA HIS A 50 -2.91 8.01 -3.35
C HIS A 50 -1.60 8.30 -2.63
N GLY A 51 -1.65 8.60 -1.33
CA GLY A 51 -0.46 8.79 -0.50
C GLY A 51 0.40 7.52 -0.41
N LEU A 52 -0.22 6.37 -0.12
CA LEU A 52 0.47 5.08 -0.08
C LEU A 52 1.14 4.76 -1.41
N ARG A 53 0.43 4.94 -2.53
CA ARG A 53 0.98 4.68 -3.88
C ARG A 53 2.14 5.61 -4.22
N ALA A 54 2.04 6.89 -3.86
CA ALA A 54 3.10 7.87 -4.11
C ALA A 54 4.36 7.57 -3.31
N SER A 55 4.21 7.20 -2.04
CA SER A 55 5.33 6.85 -1.16
C SER A 55 5.93 5.47 -1.44
N LEU A 56 5.14 4.52 -1.94
CA LEU A 56 5.55 3.13 -2.20
C LEU A 56 5.66 2.86 -3.71
N ASN A 57 6.47 3.65 -4.40
CA ASN A 57 6.72 3.50 -5.83
C ASN A 57 7.91 2.54 -6.09
N TYR A 58 7.76 1.28 -5.68
CA TYR A 58 8.78 0.25 -5.90
C TYR A 58 8.22 -1.00 -6.56
N TRP A 59 9.11 -1.82 -7.12
CA TRP A 59 8.77 -2.89 -8.05
C TRP A 59 7.81 -3.95 -7.45
N SER A 60 7.93 -4.28 -6.17
CA SER A 60 7.06 -5.27 -5.51
C SER A 60 5.63 -4.76 -5.32
N ALA A 61 5.48 -3.45 -5.04
CA ALA A 61 4.17 -2.84 -4.86
C ALA A 61 3.41 -2.59 -6.16
N LYS A 62 4.08 -2.52 -7.32
CA LYS A 62 3.42 -2.30 -8.63
C LYS A 62 2.30 -3.30 -8.92
N ALA A 63 2.50 -4.58 -8.60
CA ALA A 63 1.49 -5.61 -8.85
C ALA A 63 0.23 -5.40 -7.99
N LEU A 64 0.42 -5.03 -6.72
CA LEU A 64 -0.68 -4.69 -5.82
C LEU A 64 -1.40 -3.43 -6.28
N TRP A 65 -0.65 -2.37 -6.62
CA TRP A 65 -1.20 -1.12 -7.12
C TRP A 65 -1.99 -1.31 -8.39
N SER A 66 -1.53 -2.14 -9.33
CA SER A 66 -2.26 -2.39 -10.57
C SER A 66 -3.63 -3.05 -10.32
N LYS A 67 -3.73 -3.96 -9.34
CA LYS A 67 -5.01 -4.56 -8.94
C LYS A 67 -5.94 -3.56 -8.26
N LEU A 68 -5.39 -2.73 -7.36
CA LEU A 68 -6.15 -1.71 -6.64
C LEU A 68 -6.60 -0.57 -7.56
N ASP A 69 -5.75 -0.12 -8.47
CA ASP A 69 -6.03 0.94 -9.45
C ASP A 69 -7.17 0.55 -10.39
N LYS A 70 -7.17 -0.71 -10.86
CA LYS A 70 -8.26 -1.26 -11.66
C LYS A 70 -9.59 -1.29 -10.91
N LYS A 71 -9.56 -1.51 -9.59
CA LYS A 71 -10.76 -1.46 -8.74
C LYS A 71 -11.17 -0.02 -8.43
N ALA A 72 -10.25 0.87 -8.08
CA ALA A 72 -10.52 2.28 -7.77
C ALA A 72 -11.01 3.07 -8.99
N GLY A 73 -10.53 2.74 -10.19
CA GLY A 73 -10.96 3.33 -11.46
C GLY A 73 -12.22 2.71 -12.06
N HIS A 74 -12.88 1.76 -11.38
CA HIS A 74 -14.13 1.17 -11.89
C HIS A 74 -15.22 2.25 -11.98
N LYS A 75 -15.96 2.26 -13.09
CA LYS A 75 -16.98 3.29 -13.36
C LYS A 75 -18.05 3.39 -12.26
N ASP A 76 -18.42 2.27 -11.65
CA ASP A 76 -19.37 2.24 -10.53
C ASP A 76 -18.90 2.98 -9.27
N TYR A 77 -17.60 3.17 -9.08
CA TYR A 77 -17.09 3.96 -7.96
C TYR A 77 -17.09 5.46 -8.24
N ASN A 78 -17.37 5.89 -9.48
CA ASN A 78 -17.37 7.29 -9.92
C ASN A 78 -16.13 8.06 -9.41
N GLN A 79 -14.92 7.49 -9.57
CA GLN A 79 -13.66 8.03 -9.01
C GLN A 79 -13.65 8.20 -7.46
N GLY A 80 -14.43 7.39 -6.74
CA GLY A 80 -14.65 7.49 -5.30
C GLY A 80 -15.61 8.58 -4.87
N THR A 81 -16.41 9.09 -5.81
CA THR A 81 -17.46 10.10 -5.58
C THR A 81 -18.87 9.50 -5.69
N ALA A 82 -19.01 8.19 -5.81
CA ALA A 82 -20.30 7.52 -5.77
C ALA A 82 -20.85 7.54 -4.32
N CYS A 83 -21.59 8.59 -4.01
CA CYS A 83 -22.49 8.71 -2.86
C CYS A 83 -23.92 8.87 -3.39
#